data_AF-A0A7K0RCD5-F1
#
_entry.id   AF-A0A7K0RCD5-F1
#
_cell.length_a   1.000
_cell.length_b   1.000
_cell.length_c   1.000
_cell.angle_alpha   90.00
_cell.angle_beta   90.00
_cell.angle_gamma   90.00
#
_symmetry.space_group_name_H-M   'P 1'
#
loop_
_entity.id
_entity.type
_entity.pdbx_description
1 polymer ?
#
loop_
_entity_poly.entity_id
_entity_poly.type
_entity_poly.pdbx_seq_one_letter_code
_entity_poly.pdbx_strand_id
1 'polypeptide(L)'
;IELRLGLREPVRVATGFDRPNLTFAVLGCRSGAEVSARLVAALEDPRSRPAIVYAGTRAQCEQTARELSATLGVEALAYHAGLPRDRRATVQRRFMDGEVPVVVATNAFGMGVDKADVRSVVHISVPPSLEAWYQEAGRAGRDGRPARALLLAQAKDKGLHVHFIERSELSDAALDRAAERLVGSAQDDRVDVDARELGADQDQVRAIVGHLVRAGVIVPAPAPVDRVRGRIAAPYDGRARAACRTSAADAIKARWRQYRAMWAFVEGDECRRAVVLRHFGDAAAPAAEVPCCDVCAPQAAVGDVAGIEAAAGSAKGRSRGGSAPARRPAGPPVDAGLLDEAIFEVVASARPGVGRTRTVEILRGGRSQVVARNGYDGLPAYGAFSGLRADDLLARVDELLDEGRLVSTGGRFPKLTLGGGR
;
A
#
# COMPACT_ATOMS: atom_id res chain seq x y z
N ILE A 1 -5.02 -0.58 -20.82
CA ILE A 1 -4.86 -2.00 -21.24
C ILE A 1 -5.47 -2.21 -22.61
N GLU A 2 -6.69 -1.74 -22.85
CA GLU A 2 -7.41 -1.84 -24.13
C GLU A 2 -6.60 -1.35 -25.34
N LEU A 3 -6.08 -0.11 -25.27
CA LEU A 3 -5.18 0.43 -26.30
C LEU A 3 -3.94 -0.44 -26.55
N ARG A 4 -3.39 -1.09 -25.51
CA ARG A 4 -2.19 -1.93 -25.62
C ARG A 4 -2.50 -3.30 -26.24
N LEU A 5 -3.72 -3.80 -26.05
CA LEU A 5 -4.18 -5.06 -26.59
C LEU A 5 -4.91 -4.90 -27.92
N GLY A 6 -5.06 -3.67 -28.43
CA GLY A 6 -5.79 -3.38 -29.65
C GLY A 6 -7.28 -3.74 -29.58
N LEU A 7 -7.85 -3.75 -28.36
CA LEU A 7 -9.27 -4.09 -28.17
C LEU A 7 -10.15 -3.00 -28.78
N ARG A 8 -11.14 -3.41 -29.58
CA ARG A 8 -12.15 -2.54 -30.18
C ARG A 8 -13.46 -2.80 -29.48
N GLU A 9 -14.03 -1.76 -28.85
CA GLU A 9 -15.29 -1.83 -28.11
C GLU A 9 -15.42 -3.09 -27.20
N PRO A 10 -14.44 -3.34 -26.32
CA PRO A 10 -14.48 -4.56 -25.51
C PRO A 10 -15.64 -4.54 -24.53
N VAL A 11 -16.30 -5.69 -24.36
CA VAL A 11 -17.20 -5.91 -23.23
C VAL A 11 -16.39 -5.88 -21.94
N ARG A 12 -16.77 -5.01 -21.00
CA ARG A 12 -16.15 -4.89 -19.68
C ARG A 12 -17.00 -5.63 -18.67
N VAL A 13 -16.46 -6.70 -18.09
CA VAL A 13 -17.09 -7.44 -16.99
C VAL A 13 -16.27 -7.21 -15.73
N ALA A 14 -16.89 -6.67 -14.68
CA ALA A 14 -16.32 -6.54 -13.35
C ALA A 14 -17.25 -7.26 -12.36
N THR A 15 -16.77 -8.31 -11.71
CA THR A 15 -17.55 -9.15 -10.79
C THR A 15 -17.55 -8.63 -9.35
N GLY A 16 -17.05 -7.41 -9.13
CA GLY A 16 -16.86 -6.80 -7.81
C GLY A 16 -15.51 -7.16 -7.17
N PHE A 17 -15.07 -6.31 -6.25
CA PHE A 17 -13.84 -6.48 -5.46
C PHE A 17 -14.12 -6.81 -4.00
N ASP A 18 -15.38 -7.03 -3.62
CA ASP A 18 -15.70 -7.33 -2.22
C ASP A 18 -15.36 -8.79 -1.86
N ARG A 19 -14.83 -8.96 -0.64
CA ARG A 19 -14.51 -10.26 -0.04
C ARG A 19 -15.16 -10.32 1.34
N PRO A 20 -16.48 -10.55 1.40
CA PRO A 20 -17.28 -10.30 2.59
C PRO A 20 -16.86 -11.17 3.79
N ASN A 21 -16.22 -12.30 3.52
CA ASN A 21 -15.70 -13.25 4.51
C ASN A 21 -14.31 -12.90 5.07
N LEU A 22 -13.66 -11.83 4.60
CA LEU A 22 -12.34 -11.40 5.05
C LEU A 22 -12.37 -10.22 6.00
N THR A 23 -11.82 -10.37 7.20
CA THR A 23 -11.54 -9.25 8.09
C THR A 23 -10.22 -8.58 7.68
N PHE A 24 -10.22 -7.27 7.44
CA PHE A 24 -9.00 -6.51 7.14
C PHE A 24 -8.49 -5.77 8.39
N ALA A 25 -7.22 -5.91 8.75
CA ALA A 25 -6.67 -5.17 9.88
C ALA A 25 -5.29 -4.58 9.57
N VAL A 26 -5.08 -3.32 9.92
CA VAL A 26 -3.77 -2.67 9.92
C VAL A 26 -3.35 -2.38 11.35
N LEU A 27 -2.18 -2.87 11.75
CA LEU A 27 -1.66 -2.79 13.10
C LEU A 27 -0.30 -2.10 13.10
N GLY A 28 -0.26 -0.86 13.59
CA GLY A 28 0.99 -0.13 13.80
C GLY A 28 1.86 -0.80 14.87
N CYS A 29 3.12 -1.07 14.51
CA CYS A 29 4.11 -1.70 15.37
C CYS A 29 5.33 -0.79 15.54
N ARG A 30 5.77 -0.59 16.79
CA ARG A 30 6.87 0.32 17.13
C ARG A 30 8.24 -0.31 16.93
N SER A 31 8.32 -1.64 16.97
CA SER A 31 9.58 -2.38 16.87
C SER A 31 9.39 -3.74 16.19
N GLY A 32 10.50 -4.36 15.76
CA GLY A 32 10.46 -5.72 15.20
C GLY A 32 9.99 -6.77 16.23
N ALA A 33 10.30 -6.56 17.51
CA ALA A 33 9.81 -7.42 18.58
C ALA A 33 8.28 -7.34 18.73
N GLU A 34 7.70 -6.14 18.58
CA GLU A 34 6.23 -5.99 18.58
C GLU A 34 5.58 -6.66 17.36
N VAL A 35 6.21 -6.59 16.19
CA VAL A 35 5.76 -7.34 15.00
C VAL A 35 5.76 -8.84 15.29
N SER A 36 6.86 -9.37 15.85
CA SER A 36 6.94 -10.80 16.20
C SER A 36 5.86 -11.19 17.22
N ALA A 37 5.73 -10.46 18.33
CA ALA A 37 4.76 -10.75 19.37
C ALA A 37 3.32 -10.77 18.82
N ARG A 38 2.95 -9.79 17.98
CA ARG A 38 1.62 -9.73 17.36
C ARG A 38 1.41 -10.84 16.33
N LEU A 39 2.46 -11.22 15.57
CA LEU A 39 2.39 -12.33 14.63
C LEU A 39 2.17 -13.67 15.36
N VAL A 40 2.92 -13.91 16.43
CA VAL A 40 2.77 -15.10 17.28
C VAL A 40 1.36 -15.13 17.86
N ALA A 41 0.91 -14.06 18.50
CA ALA A 41 -0.43 -13.97 19.09
C ALA A 41 -1.54 -14.18 18.05
N ALA A 42 -1.36 -13.67 16.83
CA ALA A 42 -2.30 -13.92 15.76
C ALA A 42 -2.38 -15.43 15.45
N LEU A 43 -1.24 -16.12 15.31
CA LEU A 43 -1.18 -17.50 14.82
C LEU A 43 -1.21 -18.59 15.90
N GLU A 44 -1.26 -18.20 17.18
CA GLU A 44 -1.28 -19.09 18.34
C GLU A 44 -2.43 -20.10 18.25
N ASP A 45 -3.66 -19.62 18.01
CA ASP A 45 -4.82 -20.47 17.82
C ASP A 45 -4.66 -21.35 16.55
N PRO A 46 -4.77 -22.69 16.66
CA PRO A 46 -4.79 -23.60 15.51
C PRO A 46 -5.79 -23.23 14.41
N ARG A 47 -6.95 -22.65 14.75
CA ARG A 47 -8.01 -22.23 13.81
C ARG A 47 -7.61 -21.02 12.98
N SER A 48 -6.58 -20.30 13.40
CA SER A 48 -5.98 -19.21 12.62
C SER A 48 -5.06 -19.70 11.50
N ARG A 49 -4.83 -21.02 11.42
CA ARG A 49 -3.98 -21.70 10.43
C ARG A 49 -4.87 -22.62 9.58
N PRO A 50 -4.52 -22.92 8.31
CA PRO A 50 -3.27 -22.60 7.61
C PRO A 50 -3.05 -21.11 7.36
N ALA A 51 -1.80 -20.65 7.43
CA ALA A 51 -1.46 -19.23 7.30
C ALA A 51 -0.31 -18.96 6.32
N ILE A 52 -0.38 -17.81 5.65
CA ILE A 52 0.68 -17.26 4.81
C ILE A 52 1.19 -15.98 5.48
N VAL A 53 2.51 -15.88 5.69
CA VAL A 53 3.16 -14.70 6.27
C VAL A 53 4.06 -14.05 5.22
N TYR A 54 3.75 -12.83 4.79
CA TYR A 54 4.55 -12.09 3.81
C TYR A 54 5.62 -11.23 4.48
N ALA A 55 6.88 -11.49 4.15
CA ALA A 55 8.06 -10.78 4.63
C ALA A 55 8.77 -10.01 3.51
N GLY A 56 9.40 -8.89 3.84
CA GLY A 56 10.06 -8.01 2.86
C GLY A 56 11.39 -8.54 2.32
N THR A 57 12.05 -9.47 3.02
CA THR A 57 13.35 -10.01 2.60
C THR A 57 13.46 -11.53 2.78
N ARG A 58 14.39 -12.16 2.07
CA ARG A 58 14.70 -13.60 2.21
C ARG A 58 15.17 -13.95 3.63
N ALA A 59 16.06 -13.14 4.18
CA ALA A 59 16.58 -13.33 5.53
C ALA A 59 15.47 -13.21 6.59
N GLN A 60 14.56 -12.23 6.45
CA GLN A 60 13.42 -12.10 7.35
C GLN A 60 12.46 -13.30 7.22
N CYS A 61 12.25 -13.79 6.00
CA CYS A 61 11.44 -14.98 5.73
C CYS A 61 11.98 -16.22 6.47
N GLU A 62 13.28 -16.50 6.36
CA GLU A 62 13.92 -17.61 7.08
C GLU A 62 13.92 -17.41 8.61
N GLN A 63 14.20 -16.19 9.07
CA GLN A 63 14.23 -15.87 10.50
C GLN A 63 12.84 -16.05 11.13
N THR A 64 11.81 -15.47 10.52
CA THR A 64 10.43 -15.57 11.03
C THR A 64 9.91 -17.00 10.98
N ALA A 65 10.26 -17.80 9.96
CA ALA A 65 9.87 -19.21 9.92
C ALA A 65 10.45 -20.01 11.10
N ARG A 66 11.74 -19.80 11.43
CA ARG A 66 12.38 -20.44 12.59
C ARG A 66 11.75 -20.00 13.90
N GLU A 67 11.53 -18.69 14.06
CA GLU A 67 10.93 -18.12 15.26
C GLU A 67 9.51 -18.65 15.50
N LEU A 68 8.64 -18.62 14.48
CA LEU A 68 7.30 -19.19 14.58
C LEU A 68 7.33 -20.67 14.91
N SER A 69 8.25 -21.42 14.31
CA SER A 69 8.35 -22.85 14.60
C SER A 69 8.69 -23.13 16.06
N ALA A 70 9.65 -22.37 16.60
CA ALA A 70 10.07 -22.49 17.99
C ALA A 70 8.99 -22.05 18.97
N THR A 71 8.33 -20.91 18.70
CA THR A 71 7.38 -20.31 19.64
C THR A 71 6.00 -20.96 19.61
N LEU A 72 5.52 -21.37 18.44
CA LEU A 72 4.19 -21.98 18.29
C LEU A 72 4.21 -23.52 18.44
N GLY A 73 5.40 -24.13 18.46
CA GLY A 73 5.53 -25.60 18.50
C GLY A 73 4.97 -26.32 17.27
N VAL A 74 4.90 -25.64 16.12
CA VAL A 74 4.42 -26.22 14.84
C VAL A 74 5.38 -25.89 13.71
N GLU A 75 5.37 -26.68 12.64
CA GLU A 75 6.26 -26.40 11.52
C GLU A 75 5.85 -25.12 10.76
N ALA A 76 6.78 -24.18 10.61
CA ALA A 76 6.67 -23.05 9.69
C ALA A 76 7.85 -23.07 8.70
N LEU A 77 7.55 -22.98 7.41
CA LEU A 77 8.58 -23.06 6.36
C LEU A 77 8.74 -21.74 5.61
N ALA A 78 9.98 -21.40 5.29
CA ALA A 78 10.31 -20.26 4.44
C ALA A 78 10.13 -20.59 2.94
N TYR A 79 9.67 -19.62 2.16
CA TYR A 79 9.53 -19.68 0.71
C TYR A 79 10.00 -18.39 0.04
N HIS A 80 11.06 -18.46 -0.75
CA HIS A 80 11.54 -17.32 -1.54
C HIS A 80 12.29 -17.75 -2.80
N ALA A 81 12.48 -16.80 -3.72
CA ALA A 81 13.16 -17.04 -5.00
C ALA A 81 14.62 -17.54 -4.86
N GLY A 82 15.26 -17.30 -3.71
CA GLY A 82 16.60 -17.83 -3.41
C GLY A 82 16.66 -19.34 -3.12
N LEU A 83 15.53 -19.99 -2.83
CA LEU A 83 15.51 -21.44 -2.61
C LEU A 83 15.66 -22.21 -3.93
N PRO A 84 16.35 -23.38 -3.91
CA PRO A 84 16.36 -24.31 -5.05
C PRO A 84 14.94 -24.66 -5.50
N ARG A 85 14.77 -24.89 -6.81
CA ARG A 85 13.45 -25.18 -7.42
C ARG A 85 12.73 -26.33 -6.72
N ASP A 86 13.44 -27.42 -6.44
CA ASP A 86 12.85 -28.62 -5.83
C ASP A 86 12.42 -28.36 -4.37
N ARG A 87 13.19 -27.55 -3.65
CA ARG A 87 12.82 -27.09 -2.29
C ARG A 87 11.56 -26.23 -2.32
N ARG A 88 11.45 -25.29 -3.26
CA ARG A 88 10.22 -24.49 -3.45
C ARG A 88 9.01 -25.39 -3.76
N ALA A 89 9.17 -26.34 -4.68
CA ALA A 89 8.12 -27.28 -5.05
C ALA A 89 7.66 -28.12 -3.84
N THR A 90 8.61 -28.58 -3.02
CA THR A 90 8.34 -29.34 -1.80
C THR A 90 7.56 -28.51 -0.79
N VAL A 91 8.04 -27.30 -0.45
CA VAL A 91 7.37 -26.41 0.52
C VAL A 91 5.94 -26.09 0.06
N GLN A 92 5.77 -25.77 -1.23
CA GLN A 92 4.45 -25.49 -1.79
C GLN A 92 3.54 -26.70 -1.68
N ARG A 93 3.97 -27.89 -2.11
CA ARG A 93 3.18 -29.13 -2.02
C ARG A 93 2.74 -29.40 -0.58
N ARG A 94 3.68 -29.41 0.37
CA ARG A 94 3.39 -29.69 1.79
C ARG A 94 2.40 -28.70 2.40
N PHE A 95 2.45 -27.43 2.02
CA PHE A 95 1.47 -26.44 2.45
C PHE A 95 0.09 -26.67 1.83
N MET A 96 0.02 -26.98 0.53
CA MET A 96 -1.22 -27.30 -0.16
C MET A 96 -1.90 -28.54 0.47
N ASP A 97 -1.12 -29.58 0.73
CA ASP A 97 -1.53 -30.86 1.32
C ASP A 97 -1.90 -30.74 2.82
N GLY A 98 -1.66 -29.58 3.45
CA GLY A 98 -1.96 -29.34 4.86
C GLY A 98 -0.94 -29.93 5.84
N GLU A 99 0.18 -30.48 5.36
CA GLU A 99 1.27 -30.99 6.21
C GLU A 99 1.97 -29.85 6.98
N VAL A 100 2.05 -28.67 6.38
CA VAL A 100 2.71 -27.49 6.96
C VAL A 100 1.65 -26.42 7.24
N PRO A 101 1.43 -26.03 8.51
CA PRO A 101 0.38 -25.08 8.86
C PRO A 101 0.74 -23.62 8.54
N VAL A 102 2.02 -23.28 8.40
CA VAL A 102 2.45 -21.89 8.13
C VAL A 102 3.55 -21.84 7.07
N VAL A 103 3.36 -21.01 6.06
CA VAL A 103 4.43 -20.63 5.13
C VAL A 103 4.75 -19.15 5.32
N VAL A 104 6.01 -18.85 5.58
CA VAL A 104 6.55 -17.50 5.51
C VAL A 104 7.14 -17.31 4.13
N ALA A 105 6.82 -16.22 3.45
CA ALA A 105 7.11 -16.03 2.05
C ALA A 105 7.51 -14.59 1.71
N THR A 106 8.31 -14.41 0.66
CA THR A 106 8.34 -13.13 -0.06
C THR A 106 7.22 -13.10 -1.11
N ASN A 107 7.09 -12.01 -1.86
CA ASN A 107 6.20 -11.89 -3.02
C ASN A 107 6.34 -13.02 -4.08
N ALA A 108 7.39 -13.84 -4.00
CA ALA A 108 7.62 -14.99 -4.87
C ALA A 108 6.58 -16.11 -4.69
N PHE A 109 5.88 -16.17 -3.56
CA PHE A 109 4.84 -17.20 -3.28
C PHE A 109 3.48 -16.88 -3.94
N GLY A 110 3.46 -15.95 -4.92
CA GLY A 110 2.22 -15.39 -5.47
C GLY A 110 1.62 -16.12 -6.69
N MET A 111 2.45 -16.70 -7.56
CA MET A 111 1.96 -17.36 -8.78
C MET A 111 1.68 -18.84 -8.49
N GLY A 112 0.41 -19.22 -8.38
CA GLY A 112 0.00 -20.64 -8.30
C GLY A 112 -0.32 -21.20 -6.90
N VAL A 113 -0.32 -20.38 -5.85
CA VAL A 113 -0.88 -20.80 -4.55
C VAL A 113 -2.39 -20.59 -4.58
N ASP A 114 -3.11 -21.70 -4.76
CA ASP A 114 -4.57 -21.78 -4.77
C ASP A 114 -5.08 -22.74 -3.69
N LYS A 115 -4.73 -22.44 -2.44
CA LYS A 115 -5.23 -23.19 -1.28
C LYS A 115 -6.53 -22.54 -0.81
N ALA A 116 -7.64 -23.28 -0.86
CA ALA A 116 -8.96 -22.75 -0.59
C ALA A 116 -9.14 -22.28 0.88
N ASP A 117 -8.51 -23.00 1.80
CA ASP A 117 -8.76 -22.97 3.24
C ASP A 117 -7.72 -22.16 4.03
N VAL A 118 -7.02 -21.20 3.41
CA VAL A 118 -6.11 -20.31 4.15
C VAL A 118 -6.91 -19.42 5.10
N ARG A 119 -6.60 -19.48 6.40
CA ARG A 119 -7.31 -18.77 7.48
C ARG A 119 -6.74 -17.38 7.76
N SER A 120 -5.42 -17.24 7.66
CA SER A 120 -4.74 -15.97 7.88
C SER A 120 -3.74 -15.66 6.78
N VAL A 121 -3.80 -14.45 6.25
CA VAL A 121 -2.67 -13.83 5.53
C VAL A 121 -2.15 -12.70 6.40
N VAL A 122 -0.85 -12.69 6.70
CA VAL A 122 -0.23 -11.67 7.55
C VAL A 122 0.96 -11.06 6.83
N HIS A 123 0.95 -9.74 6.65
CA HIS A 123 2.09 -8.98 6.15
C HIS A 123 2.89 -8.44 7.34
N ILE A 124 4.18 -8.78 7.41
CA ILE A 124 5.13 -8.23 8.40
C ILE A 124 6.06 -7.16 7.79
N SER A 125 5.69 -6.69 6.61
CA SER A 125 6.31 -5.59 5.87
C SER A 125 5.23 -4.99 4.98
N VAL A 126 5.14 -3.66 4.94
CA VAL A 126 4.15 -2.97 4.09
C VAL A 126 4.43 -3.26 2.61
N PRO A 127 3.46 -3.83 1.85
CA PRO A 127 3.62 -4.04 0.41
C PRO A 127 3.82 -2.72 -0.38
N PRO A 128 4.43 -2.76 -1.57
CA PRO A 128 4.75 -1.55 -2.33
C PRO A 128 3.52 -0.82 -2.89
N SER A 129 2.35 -1.47 -2.90
CA SER A 129 1.11 -0.89 -3.37
C SER A 129 -0.10 -1.59 -2.77
N LEU A 130 -1.26 -0.91 -2.81
CA LEU A 130 -2.52 -1.46 -2.34
C LEU A 130 -2.97 -2.64 -3.21
N GLU A 131 -2.63 -2.65 -4.51
CA GLU A 131 -2.92 -3.78 -5.40
C GLU A 131 -2.14 -5.03 -5.01
N ALA A 132 -0.86 -4.89 -4.67
CA ALA A 132 -0.03 -6.00 -4.20
C ALA A 132 -0.58 -6.55 -2.89
N TRP A 133 -0.87 -5.67 -1.92
CA TRP A 133 -1.46 -6.08 -0.65
C TRP A 133 -2.79 -6.81 -0.85
N TYR A 134 -3.70 -6.27 -1.66
CA TYR A 134 -5.03 -6.85 -1.87
C TYR A 134 -4.97 -8.21 -2.59
N GLN A 135 -4.09 -8.35 -3.59
CA GLN A 135 -3.87 -9.63 -4.27
C GLN A 135 -3.38 -10.72 -3.31
N GLU A 136 -2.45 -10.36 -2.42
CA GLU A 136 -1.87 -11.26 -1.42
C GLU A 136 -2.89 -11.58 -0.31
N ALA A 137 -3.58 -10.58 0.21
CA ALA A 137 -4.67 -10.71 1.19
C ALA A 137 -5.79 -11.62 0.67
N GLY A 138 -6.14 -11.50 -0.61
CA GLY A 138 -7.20 -12.29 -1.26
C GLY A 138 -6.92 -13.79 -1.36
N ARG A 139 -5.74 -14.27 -0.94
CA ARG A 139 -5.43 -15.70 -0.80
C ARG A 139 -6.14 -16.35 0.38
N ALA A 140 -6.52 -15.56 1.38
CA ALA A 140 -7.28 -16.05 2.52
C ALA A 140 -8.73 -16.35 2.13
N GLY A 141 -9.34 -17.33 2.81
CA GLY A 141 -10.78 -17.61 2.80
C GLY A 141 -11.38 -17.82 1.41
N ARG A 142 -10.68 -18.51 0.50
CA ARG A 142 -11.20 -18.80 -0.85
C ARG A 142 -12.34 -19.81 -0.84
N ASP A 143 -12.45 -20.60 0.23
CA ASP A 143 -13.60 -21.44 0.57
C ASP A 143 -14.83 -20.66 1.09
N GLY A 144 -14.75 -19.32 1.14
CA GLY A 144 -15.83 -18.46 1.62
C GLY A 144 -15.98 -18.44 3.14
N ARG A 145 -15.18 -19.21 3.90
CA ARG A 145 -15.23 -19.21 5.35
C ARG A 145 -14.53 -17.99 5.93
N PRO A 146 -14.87 -17.59 7.17
CA PRO A 146 -14.19 -16.51 7.86
C PRO A 146 -12.67 -16.66 7.83
N ALA A 147 -12.02 -15.56 7.46
CA ALA A 147 -10.58 -15.47 7.38
C ALA A 147 -10.16 -14.01 7.56
N ARG A 148 -8.85 -13.78 7.70
CA ARG A 148 -8.33 -12.43 7.98
C ARG A 148 -7.08 -12.12 7.18
N ALA A 149 -6.94 -10.85 6.83
CA ALA A 149 -5.74 -10.27 6.27
C ALA A 149 -5.22 -9.17 7.21
N LEU A 150 -4.06 -9.42 7.80
CA LEU A 150 -3.43 -8.56 8.79
C LEU A 150 -2.20 -7.88 8.17
N LEU A 151 -2.02 -6.60 8.42
CA LEU A 151 -0.83 -5.85 8.07
C LEU A 151 -0.17 -5.27 9.32
N LEU A 152 0.97 -5.84 9.71
CA LEU A 152 1.80 -5.36 10.82
C LEU A 152 2.76 -4.30 10.29
N ALA A 153 2.35 -3.03 10.32
CA ALA A 153 3.05 -1.93 9.68
C ALA A 153 4.07 -1.28 10.63
N GLN A 154 5.27 -0.98 10.13
CA GLN A 154 6.26 -0.22 10.87
C GLN A 154 6.59 1.10 10.16
N ALA A 155 6.86 2.17 10.92
CA ALA A 155 7.22 3.47 10.35
C ALA A 155 8.48 3.42 9.45
N LYS A 156 9.42 2.51 9.74
CA LYS A 156 10.62 2.30 8.91
C LYS A 156 10.29 1.87 7.47
N ASP A 157 9.16 1.21 7.26
CA ASP A 157 8.75 0.70 5.94
C ASP A 157 8.49 1.87 4.97
N LYS A 158 8.09 3.03 5.50
CA LYS A 158 7.85 4.26 4.74
C LYS A 158 9.12 4.77 4.09
N GLY A 159 10.19 4.86 4.87
CA GLY A 159 11.51 5.25 4.39
C GLY A 159 12.08 4.26 3.38
N LEU A 160 11.87 2.95 3.60
CA LEU A 160 12.30 1.91 2.66
C LEU A 160 11.60 2.04 1.31
N HIS A 161 10.28 2.27 1.29
CA HIS A 161 9.56 2.49 0.03
C HIS A 161 10.09 3.71 -0.73
N VAL A 162 10.27 4.84 -0.04
CA VAL A 162 10.84 6.05 -0.65
C VAL A 162 12.20 5.75 -1.26
N HIS A 163 13.08 5.09 -0.51
CA HIS A 163 14.40 4.69 -0.99
C HIS A 163 14.33 3.81 -2.26
N PHE A 164 13.43 2.82 -2.30
CA PHE A 164 13.27 1.96 -3.48
C PHE A 164 12.71 2.70 -4.69
N ILE A 165 11.81 3.67 -4.48
CA ILE A 165 11.28 4.51 -5.56
C ILE A 165 12.41 5.39 -6.12
N GLU A 166 13.13 6.10 -5.26
CA GLU A 166 14.23 6.98 -5.67
C GLU A 166 15.37 6.21 -6.34
N ARG A 167 15.75 5.04 -5.82
CA ARG A 167 16.78 4.19 -6.43
C ARG A 167 16.40 3.71 -7.84
N SER A 168 15.10 3.56 -8.08
CA SER A 168 14.57 3.16 -9.38
C SER A 168 14.41 4.30 -10.38
N GLU A 169 14.60 5.55 -9.94
CA GLU A 169 14.61 6.70 -10.83
C GLU A 169 15.84 6.63 -11.74
N LEU A 170 15.57 6.47 -13.03
CA LEU A 170 16.59 6.46 -14.06
C LEU A 170 16.79 7.89 -14.55
N SER A 171 18.04 8.37 -14.54
CA SER A 171 18.34 9.59 -15.28
C SER A 171 18.18 9.35 -16.78
N ASP A 172 17.70 10.36 -17.51
CA ASP A 172 17.60 10.33 -18.98
C ASP A 172 18.91 9.89 -19.62
N ALA A 173 20.05 10.36 -19.10
CA ALA A 173 21.37 10.01 -19.59
C ALA A 173 21.75 8.53 -19.33
N ALA A 174 21.35 7.97 -18.19
CA ALA A 174 21.58 6.55 -17.91
C ALA A 174 20.71 5.64 -18.80
N LEU A 175 19.45 6.02 -19.00
CA LEU A 175 18.55 5.34 -19.92
C LEU A 175 19.12 5.36 -21.34
N ASP A 176 19.51 6.52 -21.84
CA ASP A 176 20.04 6.68 -23.19
C ASP A 176 21.32 5.87 -23.40
N ARG A 177 22.28 5.95 -22.48
CA ARG A 177 23.54 5.18 -22.57
C ARG A 177 23.28 3.68 -22.61
N ALA A 178 22.40 3.17 -21.76
CA ALA A 178 22.09 1.75 -21.73
C ALA A 178 21.36 1.29 -23.00
N ALA A 179 20.42 2.11 -23.50
CA ALA A 179 19.72 1.85 -24.74
C ALA A 179 20.66 1.83 -25.95
N GLU A 180 21.55 2.83 -26.06
CA GLU A 180 22.56 2.92 -27.12
C GLU A 180 23.52 1.74 -27.10
N ARG A 181 23.99 1.32 -25.91
CA ARG A 181 24.84 0.13 -25.76
C ARG A 181 24.11 -1.15 -26.17
N LEU A 182 22.85 -1.30 -25.78
CA LEU A 182 22.04 -2.48 -26.13
C LEU A 182 21.78 -2.56 -27.63
N VAL A 183 21.46 -1.43 -28.28
CA VAL A 183 21.22 -1.40 -29.73
C VAL A 183 22.53 -1.57 -30.49
N GLY A 184 23.62 -0.94 -30.03
CA GLY A 184 24.94 -1.03 -30.66
C GLY A 184 25.62 -2.40 -30.53
N SER A 185 25.19 -3.24 -29.59
CA SER A 185 25.68 -4.62 -29.45
C SER A 185 24.94 -5.64 -30.33
N ALA A 186 23.91 -5.21 -31.07
CA ALA A 186 23.15 -6.10 -31.93
C ALA A 186 23.96 -6.57 -33.15
N GLN A 187 23.86 -7.87 -33.45
CA GLN A 187 24.41 -8.50 -34.65
C GLN A 187 23.26 -9.13 -35.44
N ASP A 188 23.08 -8.72 -36.70
CA ASP A 188 21.92 -9.11 -37.53
C ASP A 188 20.57 -8.92 -36.80
N ASP A 189 20.39 -7.74 -36.19
CA ASP A 189 19.28 -7.37 -35.31
C ASP A 189 19.14 -8.18 -34.02
N ARG A 190 19.98 -9.18 -33.77
CA ARG A 190 19.90 -10.02 -32.56
C ARG A 190 20.79 -9.44 -31.47
N VAL A 191 20.25 -9.42 -30.25
CA VAL A 191 20.99 -9.00 -29.06
C VAL A 191 21.01 -10.13 -28.04
N ASP A 192 22.19 -10.40 -27.47
CA ASP A 192 22.36 -11.30 -26.33
C ASP A 192 23.55 -10.83 -25.47
N VAL A 193 23.29 -9.88 -24.57
CA VAL A 193 24.34 -9.25 -23.74
C VAL A 193 24.14 -9.49 -22.26
N ASP A 194 25.23 -9.49 -21.51
CA ASP A 194 25.18 -9.46 -20.05
C ASP A 194 24.61 -8.10 -19.59
N ALA A 195 23.68 -8.12 -18.64
CA ALA A 195 23.06 -6.91 -18.10
C ALA A 195 24.10 -5.91 -17.54
N ARG A 196 25.23 -6.41 -17.01
CA ARG A 196 26.30 -5.58 -16.43
C ARG A 196 27.01 -4.72 -17.48
N GLU A 197 27.03 -5.15 -18.73
CA GLU A 197 27.66 -4.40 -19.83
C GLU A 197 26.89 -3.11 -20.16
N LEU A 198 25.61 -3.05 -19.81
CA LEU A 198 24.74 -1.90 -20.06
C LEU A 198 24.98 -0.74 -19.08
N GLY A 199 25.85 -0.91 -18.07
CA GLY A 199 26.26 0.17 -17.17
C GLY A 199 25.17 0.62 -16.18
N ALA A 200 24.22 -0.28 -15.88
CA ALA A 200 23.16 -0.08 -14.90
C ALA A 200 23.01 -1.34 -14.04
N ASP A 201 22.38 -1.24 -12.87
CA ASP A 201 22.10 -2.42 -12.07
C ASP A 201 21.01 -3.31 -12.71
N GLN A 202 20.87 -4.54 -12.24
CA GLN A 202 19.97 -5.53 -12.84
C GLN A 202 18.50 -5.07 -12.90
N ASP A 203 18.02 -4.35 -11.89
CA ASP A 203 16.64 -3.89 -11.82
C ASP A 203 16.43 -2.69 -12.76
N GLN A 204 17.42 -1.80 -12.82
CA GLN A 204 17.47 -0.70 -13.78
C GLN A 204 17.49 -1.21 -15.22
N VAL A 205 18.31 -2.20 -15.55
CA VAL A 205 18.35 -2.82 -16.89
C VAL A 205 16.99 -3.38 -17.28
N ARG A 206 16.32 -4.11 -16.38
CA ARG A 206 14.97 -4.64 -16.65
C ARG A 206 13.95 -3.54 -16.90
N ALA A 207 14.02 -2.45 -16.13
CA ALA A 207 13.16 -1.30 -16.34
C ALA A 207 13.41 -0.65 -17.71
N ILE A 208 14.68 -0.40 -18.06
CA ILE A 208 15.12 0.16 -19.35
C ILE A 208 14.62 -0.70 -20.51
N VAL A 209 14.87 -2.02 -20.48
CA VAL A 209 14.36 -2.96 -21.48
C VAL A 209 12.84 -2.85 -21.58
N GLY A 210 12.12 -2.78 -20.44
CA GLY A 210 10.68 -2.57 -20.44
C GLY A 210 10.23 -1.27 -21.13
N HIS A 211 10.99 -0.18 -21.01
CA HIS A 211 10.73 1.07 -21.73
C HIS A 211 10.99 0.93 -23.23
N LEU A 212 12.08 0.25 -23.62
CA LEU A 212 12.43 -0.03 -25.01
C LEU A 212 11.38 -0.91 -25.70
N VAL A 213 10.86 -1.92 -25.01
CA VAL A 213 9.74 -2.75 -25.51
C VAL A 213 8.50 -1.89 -25.77
N ARG A 214 8.17 -0.98 -24.85
CA ARG A 214 7.03 -0.06 -25.03
C ARG A 214 7.23 0.93 -26.17
N ALA A 215 8.47 1.33 -26.43
CA ALA A 215 8.83 2.17 -27.56
C ALA A 215 8.95 1.39 -28.89
N GLY A 216 8.82 0.06 -28.87
CA GLY A 216 8.95 -0.79 -30.06
C GLY A 216 10.38 -1.04 -30.52
N VAL A 217 11.38 -0.69 -29.72
CA VAL A 217 12.81 -0.80 -30.06
C VAL A 217 13.29 -2.24 -29.99
N ILE A 218 12.83 -3.01 -29.01
CA ILE A 218 13.26 -4.40 -28.79
C ILE A 218 12.05 -5.33 -28.62
N VAL A 219 12.16 -6.52 -29.22
CA VAL A 219 11.30 -7.67 -28.95
C VAL A 219 12.10 -8.67 -28.12
N PRO A 220 11.78 -8.85 -26.83
CA PRO A 220 12.58 -9.67 -25.92
C PRO A 220 12.34 -11.16 -26.19
N ALA A 221 13.36 -11.97 -25.90
CA ALA A 221 13.30 -13.43 -25.90
C ALA A 221 13.59 -13.97 -24.48
N PRO A 222 13.17 -15.20 -24.15
CA PRO A 222 13.50 -15.81 -22.87
C PRO A 222 15.00 -15.81 -22.61
N ALA A 223 15.38 -15.27 -21.45
CA ALA A 223 16.77 -15.14 -21.02
C ALA A 223 16.88 -15.39 -19.50
N PRO A 224 18.05 -15.87 -19.05
CA PRO A 224 18.45 -15.78 -17.65
C PRO A 224 18.34 -14.35 -17.11
N VAL A 225 18.20 -14.23 -15.78
CA VAL A 225 17.91 -12.97 -15.10
C VAL A 225 18.97 -11.89 -15.29
N ASP A 226 20.20 -12.30 -15.57
CA ASP A 226 21.44 -11.54 -15.75
C ASP A 226 21.74 -11.23 -17.22
N ARG A 227 20.91 -11.65 -18.17
CA ARG A 227 21.09 -11.39 -19.59
C ARG A 227 19.89 -10.69 -20.22
N VAL A 228 20.17 -9.89 -21.25
CA VAL A 228 19.16 -9.30 -22.12
C VAL A 228 19.28 -9.96 -23.49
N ARG A 229 18.27 -10.76 -23.84
CA ARG A 229 18.16 -11.42 -25.15
C ARG A 229 16.96 -10.93 -25.92
N GLY A 230 17.10 -10.73 -27.22
CA GLY A 230 15.98 -10.35 -28.07
C GLY A 230 16.38 -9.99 -29.50
N ARG A 231 15.47 -9.29 -30.18
CA ARG A 231 15.69 -8.72 -31.50
C ARG A 231 15.39 -7.23 -31.47
N ILE A 232 16.28 -6.40 -32.03
CA ILE A 232 16.03 -4.99 -32.29
C ILE A 232 15.01 -4.89 -33.44
N ALA A 233 13.88 -4.26 -33.17
CA ALA A 233 12.77 -4.15 -34.11
C ALA A 233 12.66 -2.77 -34.75
N ALA A 234 13.26 -1.75 -34.13
CA ALA A 234 13.28 -0.38 -34.62
C ALA A 234 14.54 0.35 -34.09
N PRO A 235 15.02 1.40 -34.78
CA PRO A 235 16.16 2.19 -34.31
C PRO A 235 15.82 2.95 -33.02
N TYR A 236 16.84 3.18 -32.17
CA TYR A 236 16.73 4.08 -31.02
C TYR A 236 16.96 5.54 -31.44
N ASP A 237 16.00 6.09 -32.18
CA ASP A 237 16.02 7.46 -32.68
C ASP A 237 15.43 8.47 -31.69
N GLY A 238 15.32 9.74 -32.10
CA GLY A 238 14.74 10.81 -31.26
C GLY A 238 13.30 10.52 -30.80
N ARG A 239 12.51 9.81 -31.61
CA ARG A 239 11.13 9.44 -31.27
C ARG A 239 11.12 8.32 -30.22
N ALA A 240 11.92 7.27 -30.42
CA ALA A 240 12.06 6.17 -29.47
C ALA A 240 12.60 6.67 -28.12
N ARG A 241 13.59 7.59 -28.16
CA ARG A 241 14.14 8.26 -26.99
C ARG A 241 13.08 9.03 -26.20
N ALA A 242 12.29 9.87 -26.87
CA ALA A 242 11.20 10.61 -26.24
C ALA A 242 10.16 9.66 -25.61
N ALA A 243 9.76 8.61 -26.33
CA ALA A 243 8.81 7.62 -25.82
C ALA A 243 9.32 6.87 -24.58
N CYS A 244 10.60 6.50 -24.56
CA CYS A 244 11.21 5.84 -23.41
C CYS A 244 11.24 6.75 -22.18
N ARG A 245 11.66 8.02 -22.35
CA ARG A 245 11.69 9.00 -21.26
C ARG A 245 10.31 9.31 -20.70
N THR A 246 9.30 9.52 -21.55
CA THR A 246 7.91 9.67 -21.10
C THR A 246 7.45 8.44 -20.33
N SER A 247 7.73 7.25 -20.86
CA SER A 247 7.37 6.01 -20.16
C SER A 247 8.09 5.84 -18.81
N ALA A 248 9.35 6.28 -18.69
CA ALA A 248 10.11 6.26 -17.43
C ALA A 248 9.51 7.25 -16.41
N ALA A 249 9.25 8.49 -16.84
CA ALA A 249 8.62 9.50 -15.99
C ALA A 249 7.23 9.06 -15.50
N ASP A 250 6.41 8.46 -16.37
CA ASP A 250 5.09 7.96 -15.99
C ASP A 250 5.16 6.76 -15.04
N ALA A 251 6.15 5.88 -15.19
CA ALA A 251 6.38 4.77 -14.27
C ALA A 251 6.73 5.27 -12.86
N ILE A 252 7.58 6.28 -12.75
CA ILE A 252 7.93 6.91 -11.47
C ILE A 252 6.71 7.60 -10.85
N LYS A 253 5.96 8.39 -11.63
CA LYS A 253 4.69 8.99 -11.17
C LYS A 253 3.70 7.92 -10.66
N ALA A 254 3.60 6.79 -11.36
CA ALA A 254 2.74 5.69 -10.94
C ALA A 254 3.19 5.08 -9.60
N ARG A 255 4.49 4.84 -9.40
CA ARG A 255 5.04 4.34 -8.13
C ARG A 255 4.75 5.29 -6.97
N TRP A 256 4.95 6.60 -7.17
CA TRP A 256 4.61 7.60 -6.17
C TRP A 256 3.10 7.66 -5.85
N ARG A 257 2.22 7.44 -6.83
CA ARG A 257 0.78 7.30 -6.59
C ARG A 257 0.45 6.05 -5.77
N GLN A 258 1.05 4.90 -6.11
CA GLN A 258 0.88 3.64 -5.38
C GLN A 258 1.36 3.76 -3.93
N TYR A 259 2.52 4.37 -3.72
CA TYR A 259 3.05 4.69 -2.40
C TYR A 259 2.05 5.53 -1.59
N ARG A 260 1.55 6.63 -2.15
CA ARG A 260 0.58 7.49 -1.46
C ARG A 260 -0.71 6.74 -1.12
N ALA A 261 -1.24 5.95 -2.05
CA ALA A 261 -2.44 5.16 -1.82
C ALA A 261 -2.23 4.12 -0.71
N MET A 262 -1.10 3.41 -0.72
CA MET A 262 -0.77 2.41 0.31
C MET A 262 -0.62 3.05 1.68
N TRP A 263 0.10 4.18 1.79
CA TRP A 263 0.27 4.85 3.09
C TRP A 263 -1.00 5.55 3.58
N ALA A 264 -1.84 6.07 2.68
CA ALA A 264 -3.19 6.50 3.05
C ALA A 264 -4.04 5.33 3.58
N PHE A 265 -3.93 4.14 2.97
CA PHE A 265 -4.58 2.94 3.47
C PHE A 265 -4.04 2.48 4.83
N VAL A 266 -2.74 2.63 5.10
CA VAL A 266 -2.11 2.23 6.36
C VAL A 266 -2.42 3.21 7.50
N GLU A 267 -2.30 4.52 7.22
CA GLU A 267 -2.38 5.58 8.22
C GLU A 267 -3.80 6.13 8.39
N GLY A 268 -4.69 5.87 7.43
CA GLY A 268 -6.08 6.32 7.46
C GLY A 268 -6.91 5.66 8.56
N ASP A 269 -8.04 6.26 8.83
CA ASP A 269 -9.04 5.85 9.82
C ASP A 269 -10.42 5.59 9.17
N GLU A 270 -10.45 5.52 7.83
CA GLU A 270 -11.62 5.07 7.08
C GLU A 270 -11.77 3.55 7.12
N CYS A 271 -12.98 3.05 6.86
CA CYS A 271 -13.23 1.63 6.69
C CYS A 271 -12.28 1.03 5.63
N ARG A 272 -11.42 0.08 6.03
CA ARG A 272 -10.42 -0.55 5.15
C ARG A 272 -11.05 -1.15 3.90
N ARG A 273 -12.21 -1.81 4.06
CA ARG A 273 -12.97 -2.40 2.94
C ARG A 273 -13.44 -1.33 1.96
N ALA A 274 -13.97 -0.21 2.46
CA ALA A 274 -14.41 0.91 1.61
C ALA A 274 -13.24 1.51 0.81
N VAL A 275 -12.08 1.68 1.45
CA VAL A 275 -10.86 2.19 0.77
C VAL A 275 -10.46 1.25 -0.37
N VAL A 276 -10.44 -0.07 -0.12
CA VAL A 276 -10.13 -1.08 -1.14
C VAL A 276 -11.10 -1.00 -2.31
N LEU A 277 -12.42 -1.07 -2.05
CA LEU A 277 -13.44 -1.01 -3.10
C LEU A 277 -13.29 0.25 -3.95
N ARG A 278 -13.18 1.41 -3.30
CA ARG A 278 -12.99 2.70 -3.98
C ARG A 278 -11.70 2.76 -4.79
N HIS A 279 -10.60 2.21 -4.28
CA HIS A 279 -9.31 2.15 -5.00
C HIS A 279 -9.42 1.39 -6.32
N PHE A 280 -10.21 0.32 -6.35
CA PHE A 280 -10.44 -0.48 -7.54
C PHE A 280 -11.61 0.01 -8.41
N GLY A 281 -12.22 1.14 -8.06
CA GLY A 281 -13.36 1.71 -8.80
C GLY A 281 -14.67 0.96 -8.57
N ASP A 282 -14.77 0.16 -7.52
CA ASP A 282 -16.01 -0.49 -7.11
C ASP A 282 -16.85 0.49 -6.29
N ALA A 283 -18.03 0.83 -6.81
CA ALA A 283 -18.97 1.76 -6.18
C ALA A 283 -19.91 1.06 -5.18
N ALA A 284 -19.80 -0.26 -5.01
CA ALA A 284 -20.61 -1.00 -4.06
C ALA A 284 -20.33 -0.55 -2.61
N ALA A 285 -21.36 -0.56 -1.79
CA ALA A 285 -21.21 -0.36 -0.36
C ALA A 285 -20.49 -1.58 0.27
N PRO A 286 -19.60 -1.37 1.26
CA PRO A 286 -18.92 -2.46 1.97
C PRO A 286 -19.94 -3.43 2.61
N ALA A 287 -19.89 -4.72 2.27
CA ALA A 287 -20.87 -5.72 2.73
C ALA A 287 -20.21 -6.88 3.49
N ALA A 288 -19.62 -6.61 4.66
CA ALA A 288 -18.93 -7.64 5.43
C ALA A 288 -19.89 -8.66 6.09
N GLU A 289 -19.57 -9.95 5.99
CA GLU A 289 -20.24 -11.06 6.71
C GLU A 289 -19.58 -11.38 8.06
N VAL A 290 -18.35 -10.92 8.22
CA VAL A 290 -17.53 -10.99 9.44
C VAL A 290 -17.26 -9.58 9.97
N PRO A 291 -16.73 -9.40 11.19
CA PRO A 291 -16.17 -8.12 11.61
C PRO A 291 -15.37 -7.43 10.49
N CYS A 292 -15.85 -6.27 10.04
CA CYS A 292 -15.43 -5.72 8.74
C CYS A 292 -13.94 -5.39 8.65
N CYS A 293 -13.43 -4.61 9.59
CA CYS A 293 -12.02 -4.25 9.67
C CYS A 293 -11.63 -3.70 11.05
N ASP A 294 -10.34 -3.40 11.26
CA ASP A 294 -9.80 -2.78 12.49
C ASP A 294 -10.43 -1.43 12.83
N VAL A 295 -10.89 -0.68 11.82
CA VAL A 295 -11.57 0.60 12.05
C VAL A 295 -13.03 0.40 12.45
N CYS A 296 -13.76 -0.45 11.74
CA CYS A 296 -15.19 -0.66 12.00
C CYS A 296 -15.45 -1.53 13.24
N ALA A 297 -14.52 -2.41 13.59
CA ALA A 297 -14.64 -3.40 14.66
C ALA A 297 -13.28 -3.65 15.36
N PRO A 298 -12.72 -2.64 16.06
CA PRO A 298 -11.34 -2.69 16.58
C PRO A 298 -11.07 -3.85 17.53
N GLN A 299 -12.05 -4.20 18.37
CA GLN A 299 -11.95 -5.32 19.33
C GLN A 299 -12.00 -6.71 18.68
N ALA A 300 -12.51 -6.83 17.45
CA ALA A 300 -12.70 -8.11 16.78
C ALA A 300 -11.70 -8.37 15.64
N ALA A 301 -11.06 -7.32 15.12
CA ALA A 301 -10.18 -7.41 13.95
C ALA A 301 -8.82 -8.08 14.22
N VAL A 302 -8.45 -8.23 15.49
CA VAL A 302 -7.15 -8.78 15.93
C VAL A 302 -7.30 -10.15 16.61
N GLY A 303 -8.54 -10.60 16.83
CA GLY A 303 -8.82 -11.90 17.47
C GLY A 303 -8.52 -13.09 16.57
N ASP A 304 -8.58 -14.29 17.14
CA ASP A 304 -8.55 -15.54 16.38
C ASP A 304 -9.78 -15.69 15.46
N VAL A 305 -9.73 -16.64 14.53
CA VAL A 305 -10.81 -16.84 13.54
C VAL A 305 -12.13 -17.29 14.19
N ALA A 306 -12.10 -17.97 15.34
CA ALA A 306 -13.33 -18.35 16.03
C ALA A 306 -13.99 -17.17 16.77
N GLY A 307 -13.19 -16.23 17.30
CA GLY A 307 -13.69 -14.96 17.81
C GLY A 307 -14.37 -14.15 16.71
N ILE A 308 -13.82 -14.19 15.49
CA ILE A 308 -14.43 -13.60 14.29
C ILE A 308 -15.76 -14.30 13.94
N GLU A 309 -15.80 -15.63 13.94
CA GLU A 309 -17.01 -16.43 13.69
C GLU A 309 -18.10 -16.18 14.73
N ALA A 310 -17.76 -16.17 16.02
CA ALA A 310 -18.70 -15.93 17.11
C ALA A 310 -19.28 -14.50 17.05
N ALA A 311 -18.46 -13.50 16.70
CA ALA A 311 -18.92 -12.13 16.50
C ALA A 311 -19.87 -12.04 15.30
N ALA A 312 -19.60 -12.76 14.21
CA ALA A 312 -20.48 -12.85 13.05
C ALA A 312 -21.83 -13.54 13.37
N GLY A 313 -21.79 -14.64 14.15
CA GLY A 313 -22.99 -15.36 14.59
C GLY A 313 -23.90 -14.53 15.49
N SER A 314 -23.32 -13.72 16.38
CA SER A 314 -24.08 -12.80 17.25
C SER A 314 -24.77 -11.67 16.46
N ALA A 315 -24.23 -11.28 15.30
CA ALA A 315 -24.81 -10.26 14.44
C ALA A 315 -26.02 -10.76 13.61
N LYS A 316 -26.14 -12.07 13.37
CA LYS A 316 -27.24 -12.67 12.55
C LYS A 316 -28.62 -12.68 13.24
N GLY A 317 -28.74 -12.22 14.48
CA GLY A 317 -30.01 -12.10 15.23
C GLY A 317 -30.84 -10.83 14.97
N ARG A 318 -30.42 -9.93 14.07
CA ARG A 318 -31.21 -8.73 13.70
C ARG A 318 -31.20 -8.53 12.18
N SER A 319 -32.21 -9.04 11.50
CA SER A 319 -32.55 -8.55 10.16
C SER A 319 -33.77 -7.63 10.25
N ARG A 320 -33.55 -6.35 9.92
CA ARG A 320 -34.45 -5.44 9.17
C ARG A 320 -33.92 -4.01 9.28
N GLY A 321 -33.80 -3.35 8.13
CA GLY A 321 -33.60 -1.91 8.00
C GLY A 321 -32.18 -1.54 7.61
N GLY A 322 -32.00 -1.16 6.34
CA GLY A 322 -30.88 -0.34 5.96
C GLY A 322 -30.91 0.96 6.76
N SER A 323 -29.82 1.23 7.48
CA SER A 323 -29.45 2.56 7.91
C SER A 323 -27.94 2.55 8.06
N ALA A 324 -27.28 3.49 7.37
CA ALA A 324 -25.90 3.85 7.63
C ALA A 324 -25.66 3.93 9.15
N PRO A 325 -24.49 3.49 9.67
CA PRO A 325 -24.26 3.58 11.10
C PRO A 325 -24.34 5.04 11.51
N ALA A 326 -25.20 5.30 12.50
CA ALA A 326 -25.34 6.61 13.11
C ALA A 326 -23.96 7.15 13.50
N ARG A 327 -23.64 8.37 13.06
CA ARG A 327 -22.58 9.18 13.65
C ARG A 327 -22.78 9.16 15.17
N ARG A 328 -21.76 8.74 15.93
CA ARG A 328 -21.70 9.04 17.37
C ARG A 328 -21.90 10.55 17.54
N PRO A 329 -22.61 11.01 18.58
CA PRO A 329 -22.75 12.44 18.78
C PRO A 329 -21.35 13.05 18.88
N ALA A 330 -21.19 14.19 18.22
CA ALA A 330 -20.01 15.01 18.36
C ALA A 330 -19.73 15.21 19.86
N GLY A 331 -18.46 15.31 20.22
CA GLY A 331 -18.07 15.90 21.50
C GLY A 331 -18.78 17.24 21.70
N PRO A 332 -18.75 17.80 22.93
CA PRO A 332 -19.53 18.99 23.28
C PRO A 332 -19.38 20.08 22.19
N PRO A 333 -20.48 20.78 21.84
CA PRO A 333 -20.49 21.70 20.72
C PRO A 333 -19.41 22.75 20.94
N VAL A 334 -18.42 22.73 20.07
CA VAL A 334 -17.44 23.80 19.93
C VAL A 334 -18.22 24.94 19.29
N ASP A 335 -18.17 26.12 19.89
CA ASP A 335 -18.72 27.30 19.24
C ASP A 335 -18.00 27.49 17.89
N ALA A 336 -18.72 27.25 16.79
CA ALA A 336 -18.17 27.29 15.45
C ALA A 336 -17.58 28.67 15.12
N GLY A 337 -18.08 29.73 15.76
CA GLY A 337 -17.52 31.08 15.64
C GLY A 337 -16.11 31.19 16.22
N LEU A 338 -15.88 30.64 17.41
CA LEU A 338 -14.56 30.66 18.06
C LEU A 338 -13.53 29.81 17.30
N LEU A 339 -13.96 28.70 16.70
CA LEU A 339 -13.09 27.86 15.89
C LEU A 339 -12.68 28.55 14.59
N ASP A 340 -13.61 29.21 13.91
CA ASP A 340 -13.32 29.98 12.70
C ASP A 340 -12.32 31.11 12.96
N GLU A 341 -12.54 31.87 14.03
CA GLU A 341 -11.64 32.96 14.45
C GLU A 341 -10.21 32.45 14.68
N ALA A 342 -10.08 31.33 15.39
CA ALA A 342 -8.77 30.73 15.65
C ALA A 342 -8.10 30.19 14.38
N ILE A 343 -8.88 29.61 13.45
CA ILE A 343 -8.35 29.18 12.14
C ILE A 343 -7.84 30.39 11.36
N PHE A 344 -8.61 31.49 11.30
CA PHE A 344 -8.18 32.70 10.62
C PHE A 344 -6.96 33.34 11.27
N GLU A 345 -6.89 33.35 12.60
CA GLU A 345 -5.74 33.86 13.33
C GLU A 345 -4.47 33.08 13.00
N VAL A 346 -4.53 31.74 13.01
CA VAL A 346 -3.37 30.91 12.63
C VAL A 346 -2.96 31.18 11.18
N VAL A 347 -3.91 31.25 10.25
CA VAL A 347 -3.63 31.51 8.83
C VAL A 347 -3.03 32.91 8.61
N ALA A 348 -3.51 33.92 9.33
CA ALA A 348 -3.02 35.30 9.22
C ALA A 348 -1.62 35.48 9.85
N SER A 349 -1.39 34.88 11.02
CA SER A 349 -0.25 35.16 11.89
C SER A 349 0.94 34.23 11.68
N ALA A 350 0.72 33.00 11.18
CA ALA A 350 1.82 32.04 11.04
C ALA A 350 2.86 32.50 9.99
N ARG A 351 4.14 32.51 10.39
CA ARG A 351 5.29 32.81 9.52
C ARG A 351 6.35 31.71 9.67
N PRO A 352 6.72 30.99 8.60
CA PRO A 352 6.19 31.05 7.23
C PRO A 352 4.72 30.61 7.17
N GLY A 353 4.02 30.94 6.07
CA GLY A 353 2.61 30.57 5.89
C GLY A 353 2.38 29.06 5.99
N VAL A 354 1.17 28.68 6.43
CA VAL A 354 0.81 27.31 6.79
C VAL A 354 -0.23 26.73 5.83
N GLY A 355 -0.22 25.41 5.66
CA GLY A 355 -1.26 24.68 4.93
C GLY A 355 -2.32 24.12 5.87
N ARG A 356 -3.32 23.43 5.33
CA ARG A 356 -4.45 22.82 6.06
C ARG A 356 -3.99 21.98 7.26
N THR A 357 -3.19 20.96 7.00
CA THR A 357 -2.69 20.04 8.04
C THR A 357 -1.86 20.75 9.11
N ARG A 358 -1.08 21.76 8.73
CA ARG A 358 -0.25 22.52 9.67
C ARG A 358 -1.10 23.44 10.56
N THR A 359 -2.16 24.01 10.01
CA THR A 359 -3.14 24.81 10.75
C THR A 359 -3.82 23.96 11.82
N VAL A 360 -4.28 22.75 11.45
CA VAL A 360 -4.84 21.78 12.39
C VAL A 360 -3.83 21.36 13.45
N GLU A 361 -2.58 21.11 13.07
CA GLU A 361 -1.53 20.75 14.03
C GLU A 361 -1.27 21.84 15.07
N ILE A 362 -1.27 23.12 14.67
CA ILE A 362 -1.09 24.27 15.56
C ILE A 362 -2.27 24.38 16.54
N LEU A 363 -3.51 24.34 16.03
CA LEU A 363 -4.73 24.44 16.85
C LEU A 363 -4.82 23.32 17.89
N ARG A 364 -4.26 22.15 17.61
CA ARG A 364 -4.19 21.01 18.55
C ARG A 364 -3.00 21.01 19.48
N GLY A 365 -2.05 21.93 19.33
CA GLY A 365 -0.86 21.98 20.16
C GLY A 365 0.19 20.93 19.81
N GLY A 366 0.30 20.58 18.52
CA GLY A 366 1.23 19.58 18.03
C GLY A 366 2.69 19.96 18.26
N ARG A 367 3.53 19.01 18.65
CA ARG A 367 4.93 19.23 19.06
C ARG A 367 5.96 18.83 18.00
N SER A 368 5.62 18.86 16.71
CA SER A 368 6.60 18.47 15.70
C SER A 368 7.77 19.46 15.64
N GLN A 369 8.92 18.97 15.18
CA GLN A 369 10.11 19.82 14.99
C GLN A 369 9.83 21.05 14.13
N VAL A 370 8.87 20.98 13.20
CA VAL A 370 8.49 22.10 12.33
C VAL A 370 7.63 23.14 13.07
N VAL A 371 6.85 22.77 14.09
CA VAL A 371 6.16 23.73 14.97
C VAL A 371 7.18 24.51 15.77
N ALA A 372 8.06 23.80 16.50
CA ALA A 372 9.08 24.41 17.34
C ALA A 372 10.07 25.27 16.53
N ARG A 373 10.53 24.79 15.36
CA ARG A 373 11.49 25.51 14.52
C ARG A 373 10.94 26.84 13.97
N ASN A 374 9.64 26.94 13.75
CA ASN A 374 9.01 28.14 13.21
C ASN A 374 8.28 28.98 14.28
N GLY A 375 8.42 28.62 15.57
CA GLY A 375 7.81 29.36 16.68
C GLY A 375 6.28 29.37 16.67
N TYR A 376 5.63 28.38 16.03
CA TYR A 376 4.17 28.34 15.95
C TYR A 376 3.50 28.00 17.28
N ASP A 377 4.27 27.45 18.23
CA ASP A 377 3.89 27.22 19.62
C ASP A 377 3.70 28.52 20.41
N GLY A 378 4.17 29.66 19.89
CA GLY A 378 3.91 30.99 20.44
C GLY A 378 2.66 31.69 19.88
N LEU A 379 1.91 31.06 18.96
CA LEU A 379 0.68 31.67 18.42
C LEU A 379 -0.45 31.62 19.46
N PRO A 380 -1.32 32.65 19.56
CA PRO A 380 -2.37 32.68 20.59
C PRO A 380 -3.36 31.52 20.50
N ALA A 381 -3.65 31.07 19.28
CA ALA A 381 -4.51 29.91 19.00
C ALA A 381 -3.81 28.54 19.16
N TYR A 382 -2.53 28.48 19.55
CA TYR A 382 -1.81 27.22 19.71
C TYR A 382 -2.41 26.37 20.84
N GLY A 383 -2.82 25.15 20.52
CA GLY A 383 -3.40 24.20 21.48
C GLY A 383 -4.80 24.55 21.99
N ALA A 384 -5.41 25.65 21.51
CA ALA A 384 -6.74 26.09 21.91
C ALA A 384 -7.84 25.04 21.66
N PHE A 385 -7.60 24.11 20.73
CA PHE A 385 -8.50 23.03 20.37
C PHE A 385 -7.86 21.64 20.49
N SER A 386 -6.95 21.47 21.47
CA SER A 386 -6.32 20.18 21.78
C SER A 386 -7.30 19.04 22.09
N GLY A 387 -8.50 19.38 22.59
CA GLY A 387 -9.59 18.43 22.84
C GLY A 387 -10.35 17.97 21.58
N LEU A 388 -10.14 18.61 20.43
CA LEU A 388 -10.78 18.22 19.17
C LEU A 388 -9.94 17.24 18.36
N ARG A 389 -10.64 16.40 17.58
CA ARG A 389 -10.00 15.49 16.64
C ARG A 389 -9.45 16.30 15.47
N ALA A 390 -8.33 15.82 14.91
CA ALA A 390 -7.72 16.47 13.76
C ALA A 390 -8.68 16.53 12.57
N ASP A 391 -9.51 15.49 12.39
CA ASP A 391 -10.43 15.41 11.25
C ASP A 391 -11.59 16.40 11.38
N ASP A 392 -12.05 16.69 12.60
CA ASP A 392 -13.11 17.67 12.83
C ASP A 392 -12.60 19.10 12.51
N LEU A 393 -11.36 19.40 12.92
CA LEU A 393 -10.70 20.66 12.60
C LEU A 393 -10.38 20.77 11.10
N LEU A 394 -9.91 19.68 10.49
CA LEU A 394 -9.60 19.64 9.06
C LEU A 394 -10.85 19.82 8.22
N ALA A 395 -11.95 19.14 8.59
CA ALA A 395 -13.25 19.32 7.95
C ALA A 395 -13.70 20.78 8.02
N ARG A 396 -13.50 21.47 9.16
CA ARG A 396 -13.85 22.89 9.26
C ARG A 396 -12.98 23.78 8.38
N VAL A 397 -11.66 23.52 8.30
CA VAL A 397 -10.78 24.25 7.36
C VAL A 397 -11.23 24.04 5.91
N ASP A 398 -11.75 22.86 5.58
CA ASP A 398 -12.22 22.52 4.24
C ASP A 398 -13.54 23.23 3.90
N GLU A 399 -14.47 23.26 4.85
CA GLU A 399 -15.71 24.05 4.73
C GLU A 399 -15.38 25.54 4.50
N LEU A 400 -14.40 26.11 5.22
CA LEU A 400 -13.99 27.50 5.02
C LEU A 400 -13.33 27.76 3.65
N LEU A 401 -12.68 26.75 3.06
CA LEU A 401 -12.16 26.81 1.69
C LEU A 401 -13.30 26.75 0.67
N ASP A 402 -14.29 25.88 0.89
CA ASP A 402 -15.47 25.74 0.03
C ASP A 402 -16.37 26.99 0.10
N GLU A 403 -16.49 27.61 1.28
CA GLU A 403 -17.15 28.90 1.52
C GLU A 403 -16.37 30.08 0.92
N GLY A 404 -15.13 29.88 0.47
CA GLY A 404 -14.25 30.93 -0.08
C GLY A 404 -13.71 31.91 0.97
N ARG A 405 -13.86 31.61 2.26
CA ARG A 405 -13.33 32.39 3.39
C ARG A 405 -11.85 32.10 3.64
N LEU A 406 -11.36 30.96 3.14
CA LEU A 406 -9.95 30.67 2.95
C LEU A 406 -9.67 30.43 1.47
N VAL A 407 -8.44 30.69 1.04
CA VAL A 407 -7.95 30.41 -0.31
C VAL A 407 -6.66 29.62 -0.22
N SER A 408 -6.48 28.64 -1.11
CA SER A 408 -5.24 27.87 -1.20
C SER A 408 -4.36 28.34 -2.36
N THR A 409 -3.08 28.60 -2.11
CA THR A 409 -2.14 29.17 -3.10
C THR A 409 -1.73 28.22 -4.23
N GLY A 410 -2.23 26.97 -4.25
CA GLY A 410 -1.82 25.94 -5.21
C GLY A 410 -0.37 25.47 -5.08
N GLY A 411 0.06 24.56 -5.97
CA GLY A 411 1.45 24.06 -6.05
C GLY A 411 1.78 22.83 -5.19
N ARG A 412 3.08 22.46 -5.13
CA ARG A 412 3.59 21.25 -4.45
C ARG A 412 3.36 21.26 -2.93
N PHE A 413 3.23 22.45 -2.32
CA PHE A 413 2.98 22.64 -0.88
C PHE A 413 2.00 23.81 -0.66
N PRO A 414 0.68 23.59 -0.83
CA PRO A 414 -0.30 24.66 -0.80
C PRO A 414 -0.36 25.35 0.57
N LYS A 415 -0.34 26.68 0.57
CA LYS A 415 -0.52 27.52 1.76
C LYS A 415 -1.93 28.07 1.79
N LEU A 416 -2.43 28.34 2.99
CA LEU A 416 -3.71 29.01 3.22
C LEU A 416 -3.47 30.51 3.31
N THR A 417 -4.39 31.26 2.72
CA THR A 417 -4.54 32.70 2.87
C THR A 417 -5.99 33.00 3.19
N LEU A 418 -6.26 34.12 3.87
CA LEU A 418 -7.64 34.57 4.06
C LEU A 418 -8.26 34.89 2.70
N GLY A 419 -9.48 34.41 2.48
CA GLY A 419 -10.27 34.77 1.30
C GLY A 419 -10.83 36.17 1.45
N GLY A 420 -10.81 36.94 0.36
CA GLY A 420 -11.39 38.29 0.34
C GLY A 420 -12.92 38.21 0.32
N GLY A 421 -13.56 38.33 1.47
CA GLY A 421 -14.98 38.69 1.56
C GLY A 421 -15.15 40.21 1.43
N ARG A 422 -16.25 40.65 0.81
CA ARG A 422 -16.71 42.05 0.80
C ARG A 422 -16.86 42.63 2.21
#